data_AF-A0A958Q4P4-F1
#
_entry.id   AF-A0A958Q4P4-F1
#
_cell.length_a   1.000
_cell.length_b   1.000
_cell.length_c   1.000
_cell.angle_alpha   90.00
_cell.angle_beta   90.00
_cell.angle_gamma   90.00
#
_symmetry.space_group_name_H-M   'P 1'
#
loop_
_entity.id
_entity.type
_entity.pdbx_description
1 polymer ?
#
loop_
_entity_poly.entity_id
_entity_poly.type
_entity_poly.pdbx_seq_one_letter_code
_entity_poly.pdbx_strand_id
1 'polypeptide(L)' 'MKSVKISELKAKISQYIREVCQGTELIITDRKRPVAKLTAI' A
#
# COMPACT_ATOMS: atom_id res chain seq x y z
N MET A 1 7.85 3.62 5.88
CA MET A 1 7.57 2.47 4.99
C MET A 1 6.67 1.47 5.71
N LYS A 2 5.53 1.09 5.14
CA LYS A 2 4.50 0.22 5.75
C LYS A 2 4.16 -0.92 4.79
N SER A 3 3.94 -2.13 5.29
CA SER A 3 3.55 -3.28 4.47
C SER A 3 2.05 -3.55 4.59
N VAL A 4 1.38 -3.79 3.45
CA VAL A 4 -0.07 -4.00 3.38
C VAL A 4 -0.36 -5.22 2.52
N LYS A 5 -1.35 -6.02 2.89
CA LYS A 5 -1.79 -7.15 2.04
C LYS A 5 -2.57 -6.64 0.84
N ILE A 6 -2.43 -7.26 -0.31
CA ILE A 6 -3.16 -6.87 -1.53
C ILE A 6 -4.69 -6.92 -1.33
N SER A 7 -5.19 -7.85 -0.51
CA SER A 7 -6.61 -7.94 -0.16
C SER A 7 -7.09 -6.76 0.68
N GLU A 8 -6.25 -6.29 1.62
CA GLU A 8 -6.55 -5.15 2.49
C GLU A 8 -6.48 -3.83 1.71
N LEU A 9 -5.47 -3.70 0.84
CA LEU A 9 -5.33 -2.56 -0.06
C LEU A 9 -6.56 -2.39 -0.95
N LYS A 10 -7.06 -3.48 -1.55
CA LYS A 10 -8.27 -3.45 -2.40
C LYS A 10 -9.51 -2.98 -1.63
N ALA A 11 -9.66 -3.41 -0.38
CA ALA A 11 -10.81 -3.03 0.45
C ALA A 11 -10.77 -1.56 0.92
N LYS A 12 -9.59 -0.95 1.02
CA LYS A 12 -9.38 0.40 1.58
C LYS A 12 -8.53 1.31 0.70
N ILE A 13 -8.65 1.17 -0.62
CA ILE A 13 -7.74 1.80 -1.59
C ILE A 13 -7.63 3.32 -1.39
N SER A 14 -8.76 4.01 -1.17
CA SER A 14 -8.79 5.47 -0.98
C SER A 14 -8.07 5.90 0.30
N GLN A 15 -8.13 5.11 1.38
CA GLN A 15 -7.42 5.40 2.62
C GLN A 15 -5.91 5.33 2.39
N TYR A 16 -5.44 4.25 1.76
CA TYR A 16 -4.01 4.06 1.49
C TYR A 16 -3.46 5.08 0.51
N ILE A 17 -4.23 5.50 -0.50
CA ILE A 17 -3.85 6.60 -1.38
C ILE A 17 -3.65 7.89 -0.58
N ARG A 18 -4.56 8.23 0.34
CA ARG A 18 -4.40 9.42 1.21
C ARG A 18 -3.15 9.32 2.08
N GLU A 19 -2.90 8.17 2.70
CA GLU A 19 -1.68 7.93 3.48
C GLU A 19 -0.43 8.16 2.63
N VAL A 20 -0.45 7.67 1.38
CA VAL A 20 0.67 7.81 0.44
C VAL A 20 0.87 9.26 0.00
N CYS A 21 -0.19 9.99 -0.30
CA CYS A 21 -0.12 11.42 -0.61
C CYS A 21 0.45 12.25 0.55
N GLN A 22 0.34 11.78 1.80
CA GLN A 22 0.94 12.41 2.98
C GLN A 22 2.42 12.06 3.19
N GLY A 23 3.04 11.34 2.25
CA GLY A 23 4.45 10.96 2.31
C GLY A 23 4.70 9.55 2.83
N THR A 24 3.65 8.73 3.01
CA THR A 24 3.84 7.33 3.39
C THR A 24 4.21 6.48 2.18
N GLU A 25 5.22 5.61 2.32
CA GLU A 25 5.49 4.57 1.32
C GLU A 25 4.88 3.25 1.73
N LEU A 26 4.18 2.58 0.80
CA LEU A 26 3.56 1.28 1.02
C LEU A 26 4.23 0.18 0.19
N ILE A 27 4.54 -0.94 0.84
CA ILE A 27 4.89 -2.20 0.19
C ILE A 27 3.67 -3.09 0.18
N ILE A 28 3.23 -3.47 -1.01
CA ILE A 28 2.08 -4.33 -1.23
C ILE A 28 2.57 -5.77 -1.23
N THR A 29 1.93 -6.63 -0.44
CA THR A 29 2.30 -8.04 -0.28
C THR A 29 1.15 -8.96 -0.68
N ASP A 30 1.50 -10.09 -1.29
CA ASP A 30 0.60 -11.23 -1.49
C ASP A 30 1.21 -12.49 -0.87
N ARG A 31 0.49 -13.17 0.02
CA ARG A 31 0.97 -14.35 0.76
C ARG A 31 2.41 -14.20 1.30
N LYS A 32 2.68 -13.06 1.96
CA LYS A 32 3.99 -12.65 2.52
C LYS A 32 5.08 -12.32 1.49
N ARG A 33 4.79 -12.34 0.19
CA ARG A 33 5.73 -11.95 -0.86
C ARG A 33 5.48 -10.49 -1.25
N PRO A 34 6.50 -9.63 -1.30
CA PRO A 34 6.34 -8.28 -1.84
C PRO A 34 6.06 -8.36 -3.35
N VAL A 35 5.03 -7.66 -3.81
CA VAL A 35 4.57 -7.70 -5.21
C VAL A 35 4.54 -6.32 -5.87
N ALA A 36 4.41 -5.24 -5.09
CA ALA A 36 4.42 -3.89 -5.61
C ALA A 36 4.78 -2.87 -4.53
N LYS A 37 5.08 -1.64 -4.94
CA LYS A 37 5.26 -0.48 -4.07
C LYS A 37 4.30 0.62 -4.53
N LEU A 38 3.67 1.31 -3.58
CA LEU A 38 2.86 2.50 -3.84
C LEU A 38 3.55 3.71 -3.21
N THR A 39 3.81 4.73 -4.03
CA THR A 39 4.43 6.01 -3.67
C THR A 39 3.61 7.16 -4.24
N ALA A 40 3.74 8.35 -3.65
CA ALA A 40 3.22 9.56 -4.26
C ALA A 40 3.93 9.79 -5.61
N ILE A 41 3.22 10.44 -6.53
CA ILE A 41 3.76 10.91 -7.81
C ILE A 41 4.37 12.29 -7.59
#